data_AF-A0A853JPK9-F1
#
_entry.id   AF-A0A853JPK9-F1
#
_cell.length_a   1.000
_cell.length_b   1.000
_cell.length_c   1.000
_cell.angle_alpha   90.00
_cell.angle_beta   90.00
_cell.angle_gamma   90.00
#
_symmetry.space_group_name_H-M   'P 1'
#
loop_
_entity.id
_entity.type
_entity.pdbx_description
1 polymer ?
#
loop_
_entity_poly.entity_id
_entity_poly.type
_entity_poly.pdbx_seq_one_letter_code
_entity_poly.pdbx_strand_id
1 'polypeptide(L)'
;MRIRVIVGREGRLHINKSDYIYEEIGARLQRGRSKMYLVVPEQFTLGAERELMAYNRLPGLLGADVLSFKRLEYRVLSEVGGIAKTFVDEHGKQMLLQKSIREVQKELSVYRRSAGKLGFLENICAFISELKQSEITPEDLETAESEVGEGRILSQKLKDIRKIYGAYTKLLGGERIDGDDRAKLLCAQIPKSDYLERS
;
A
#
# COMPACT_ATOMS: atom_id res chain seq x y z
N MET A 1 9.21 -7.72 22.19
CA MET A 1 9.19 -6.53 21.30
C MET A 1 8.94 -5.30 22.15
N ARG A 2 9.74 -4.22 22.03
CA ARG A 2 9.54 -2.97 22.78
C ARG A 2 9.17 -1.87 21.78
N ILE A 3 7.96 -1.34 21.90
CA ILE A 3 7.50 -0.21 21.08
C ILE A 3 7.76 1.07 21.86
N ARG A 4 8.35 2.07 21.22
CA ARG A 4 8.50 3.41 21.78
C ARG A 4 7.90 4.42 20.82
N VAL A 5 6.91 5.17 21.31
CA VAL A 5 6.23 6.21 20.55
C VAL A 5 6.91 7.54 20.86
N ILE A 6 7.38 8.24 19.82
CA ILE A 6 8.02 9.56 19.92
C ILE A 6 7.07 10.58 19.31
N VAL A 7 6.55 11.49 20.13
CA VAL A 7 5.59 12.53 19.71
C VAL A 7 6.08 13.90 20.12
N GLY A 8 5.72 14.92 19.34
CA GLY A 8 6.12 16.30 19.55
C GLY A 8 5.55 17.21 18.47
N ARG A 9 5.29 18.47 18.82
CA ARG A 9 4.88 19.51 17.86
C ARG A 9 6.10 19.99 17.06
N GLU A 10 5.87 20.51 15.87
CA GLU A 10 6.92 21.25 15.15
C GLU A 10 7.17 22.59 15.86
N GLY A 11 8.37 22.76 16.43
CA GLY A 11 8.93 24.08 16.75
C GLY A 11 9.20 24.43 18.23
N ARG A 12 10.32 25.16 18.38
CA ARG A 12 10.83 26.03 19.47
C ARG A 12 11.86 25.48 20.46
N LEU A 13 12.07 24.17 20.62
CA LEU A 13 13.21 23.64 21.37
C LEU A 13 14.09 22.76 20.49
N HIS A 14 15.40 22.88 20.69
CA HIS A 14 16.52 22.50 19.82
C HIS A 14 16.68 21.03 19.40
N ILE A 15 15.67 20.17 19.58
CA ILE A 15 15.72 18.77 19.14
C ILE A 15 14.44 18.45 18.38
N ASN A 16 14.53 18.36 17.06
CA ASN A 16 13.43 17.85 16.24
C ASN A 16 13.33 16.32 16.41
N LYS A 17 12.15 15.76 16.14
CA LYS A 17 11.92 14.30 16.20
C LYS A 17 12.91 13.53 15.32
N SER A 18 13.25 14.08 14.16
CA SER A 18 14.25 13.52 13.25
C SER A 18 15.64 13.53 13.88
N ASP A 19 16.08 14.64 14.47
CA ASP A 19 17.39 14.76 15.13
C ASP A 19 17.56 13.70 16.22
N TYR A 20 16.52 13.51 17.05
CA TYR A 20 16.52 12.47 18.09
C TYR A 20 16.69 11.06 17.51
N ILE A 21 16.01 10.75 16.39
CA ILE A 21 16.13 9.46 15.71
C ILE A 21 17.54 9.31 15.11
N TYR A 22 18.07 10.36 14.48
CA TYR A 22 19.41 10.36 13.87
C TYR A 22 20.51 10.18 14.91
N GLU A 23 20.42 10.85 16.05
CA GLU A 23 21.33 10.70 17.18
C GLU A 23 21.35 9.26 17.70
N GLU A 24 20.16 8.66 17.89
CA GLU A 24 20.06 7.29 18.38
C GLU A 24 20.62 6.25 17.39
N ILE A 25 20.37 6.44 16.10
CA ILE A 25 20.94 5.59 15.04
C ILE A 25 22.47 5.72 15.05
N GLY A 26 23.01 6.94 15.07
CA GLY A 26 24.45 7.18 15.10
C GLY A 26 25.13 6.57 16.33
N ALA A 27 24.56 6.76 17.51
CA ALA A 27 25.07 6.16 18.75
C ALA A 27 25.07 4.62 18.72
N ARG A 28 24.12 4.00 18.00
CA ARG A 28 24.09 2.55 17.80
C ARG A 28 25.11 2.08 16.77
N LEU A 29 25.29 2.80 15.67
CA LEU A 29 26.32 2.51 14.67
C LEU A 29 27.72 2.52 15.30
N GLN A 30 28.03 3.52 16.13
CA GLN A 30 29.32 3.62 16.83
C GLN A 30 29.57 2.46 17.80
N ARG A 31 28.52 1.82 18.32
CA ARG A 31 28.61 0.63 19.20
C ARG A 31 28.70 -0.69 18.41
N GLY A 32 28.86 -0.62 17.09
CA GLY A 32 29.01 -1.80 16.22
C GLY A 32 27.68 -2.51 15.89
N ARG A 33 26.52 -1.89 16.14
CA ARG A 33 25.24 -2.44 15.66
C ARG A 33 25.08 -2.13 14.19
N SER A 34 24.80 -3.14 13.37
CA SER A 34 24.94 -3.07 11.92
C SER A 34 23.68 -3.43 11.11
N LYS A 35 22.49 -3.43 11.74
CA LYS A 35 21.21 -3.62 11.05
C LYS A 35 20.12 -2.75 11.66
N MET A 36 19.88 -1.60 11.03
CA MET A 36 18.83 -0.66 11.41
C MET A 36 18.12 -0.18 10.16
N TYR A 37 16.82 0.09 10.29
CA TYR A 37 16.00 0.58 9.17
C TYR A 37 15.36 1.88 9.57
N LEU A 38 15.57 2.91 8.74
CA LEU A 38 14.86 4.17 8.83
C LEU A 38 13.82 4.20 7.71
N VAL A 39 12.55 4.01 8.07
CA VAL A 39 11.45 4.03 7.11
C VAL A 39 10.92 5.44 6.97
N VAL A 40 10.93 5.97 5.75
CA VAL A 40 10.43 7.31 5.39
C VAL A 40 9.55 7.24 4.13
N PRO A 41 8.68 8.22 3.87
CA PRO A 41 7.97 8.28 2.59
C PRO A 41 8.95 8.31 1.41
N GLU A 42 8.53 7.77 0.26
CA GLU A 42 9.39 7.58 -0.92
C GLU A 42 10.11 8.87 -1.35
N GLN A 43 9.41 10.00 -1.25
CA GLN A 43 9.91 11.33 -1.63
C GLN A 43 11.04 11.84 -0.71
N PHE A 44 11.19 11.30 0.50
CA PHE A 44 12.16 11.78 1.50
C PHE A 44 13.40 10.90 1.64
N THR A 45 13.47 9.76 0.95
CA THR A 45 14.56 8.77 1.11
C THR A 45 15.95 9.39 0.98
N LEU A 46 16.26 10.07 -0.14
CA LEU A 46 17.56 10.70 -0.36
C LEU A 46 17.86 11.84 0.64
N GLY A 47 16.84 12.60 1.03
CA GLY A 47 16.98 13.68 2.02
C GLY A 47 17.38 13.12 3.38
N ALA A 48 16.65 12.11 3.85
CA ALA A 48 16.93 11.44 5.12
C ALA A 48 18.29 10.74 5.15
N GLU A 49 18.74 10.13 4.03
CA GLU A 49 20.10 9.57 3.92
C GLU A 49 21.17 10.65 4.15
N ARG A 50 21.05 11.79 3.46
CA ARG A 50 22.00 12.91 3.56
C ARG A 50 22.00 13.53 4.95
N GLU A 51 20.83 13.75 5.53
CA GLU A 51 20.70 14.30 6.87
C GLU A 51 21.28 13.39 7.93
N LEU A 52 20.98 12.08 7.88
CA LEU A 52 21.52 11.09 8.82
C LEU A 52 23.05 11.04 8.75
N MET A 53 23.61 11.06 7.54
CA MET A 53 25.06 11.10 7.33
C MET A 53 25.68 12.40 7.87
N ALA A 54 25.10 13.56 7.52
CA ALA A 54 25.60 14.87 7.92
C ALA A 54 25.55 15.06 9.44
N TYR A 55 24.42 14.69 10.06
CA TYR A 55 24.20 14.80 11.51
C TYR A 55 25.25 14.03 12.31
N ASN A 56 25.56 12.80 11.86
CA ASN A 56 26.49 11.90 12.55
C ASN A 56 27.93 11.93 12.00
N ARG A 57 28.22 12.80 11.02
CA ARG A 57 29.51 12.89 10.31
C ARG A 57 29.99 11.54 9.77
N LEU A 58 29.07 10.75 9.22
CA LEU A 58 29.35 9.42 8.68
C LEU A 58 29.85 9.53 7.23
N PRO A 59 30.92 8.82 6.85
CA PRO A 59 31.38 8.75 5.46
C PRO A 59 30.45 7.91 4.57
N GLY A 60 29.55 7.14 5.18
CA GLY A 60 28.55 6.29 4.51
C GLY A 60 27.64 5.59 5.53
N LEU A 61 26.58 4.94 5.04
CA LEU A 61 25.55 4.30 5.88
C LEU A 61 25.68 2.77 5.90
N LEU A 62 26.85 2.26 6.30
CA LEU A 62 27.02 0.82 6.52
C LEU A 62 26.33 0.42 7.84
N GLY A 63 25.19 -0.25 7.72
CA GLY A 63 24.42 -0.80 8.85
C GLY A 63 23.19 0.00 9.28
N ALA A 64 22.84 1.06 8.53
CA ALA A 64 21.57 1.76 8.64
C ALA A 64 20.98 2.00 7.24
N ASP A 65 19.93 1.27 6.87
CA ASP A 65 19.28 1.40 5.58
C ASP A 65 18.11 2.39 5.68
N VAL A 66 18.14 3.44 4.87
CA VAL A 66 17.00 4.37 4.70
C VAL A 66 16.16 3.90 3.52
N LEU A 67 14.88 3.65 3.76
CA LEU A 67 14.02 3.04 2.76
C LEU A 67 12.57 3.50 2.87
N SER A 68 11.86 3.42 1.76
CA SER A 68 10.40 3.53 1.73
C SER A 68 9.76 2.15 1.77
N PHE A 69 8.46 2.08 2.06
CA PHE A 69 7.72 0.82 1.96
C PHE A 69 7.83 0.17 0.59
N LYS A 70 7.88 0.95 -0.49
CA LYS A 70 8.07 0.43 -1.84
C LYS A 70 9.46 -0.16 -2.06
N ARG A 71 10.52 0.47 -1.52
CA ARG A 71 11.88 -0.11 -1.54
C ARG A 71 11.96 -1.38 -0.69
N LEU A 72 11.29 -1.38 0.47
CA LEU A 72 11.19 -2.57 1.32
C LEU A 72 10.52 -3.71 0.57
N GLU A 73 9.39 -3.42 -0.05
CA GLU A 73 8.61 -4.36 -0.84
C GLU A 73 9.46 -4.99 -1.93
N TYR A 74 10.14 -4.16 -2.73
CA TYR A 74 11.01 -4.63 -3.80
C TYR A 74 12.13 -5.54 -3.27
N ARG A 75 12.80 -5.17 -2.15
CA ARG A 75 13.87 -6.01 -1.57
C ARG A 75 13.34 -7.36 -1.11
N VAL A 76 12.27 -7.37 -0.31
CA VAL A 76 11.69 -8.60 0.24
C VAL A 76 11.20 -9.52 -0.89
N LEU A 77 10.46 -8.99 -1.86
CA LEU A 77 9.93 -9.79 -2.97
C LEU A 77 11.02 -10.26 -3.95
N SER A 78 12.14 -9.53 -4.07
CA SER A 78 13.31 -9.99 -4.85
C SER A 78 13.99 -11.18 -4.21
N GLU A 79 14.01 -11.24 -2.88
CA GLU A 79 14.68 -12.29 -2.11
C GLU A 79 13.86 -13.58 -2.06
N VAL A 80 12.60 -13.48 -1.61
CA VAL A 80 11.74 -14.64 -1.30
C VAL A 80 10.91 -15.11 -2.50
N GLY A 81 11.03 -14.40 -3.63
CA GLY A 81 10.17 -14.56 -4.79
C GLY A 81 8.84 -13.81 -4.65
N GLY A 82 8.11 -13.72 -5.77
CA GLY A 82 6.87 -12.95 -5.88
C GLY A 82 6.95 -11.79 -6.88
N ILE A 83 8.16 -11.36 -7.27
CA ILE A 83 8.34 -10.42 -8.40
C ILE A 83 7.85 -11.01 -9.73
N ALA A 84 7.93 -12.33 -9.89
CA ALA A 84 7.48 -13.03 -11.09
C ALA A 84 5.95 -13.00 -11.29
N LYS A 85 5.17 -12.54 -10.31
CA LYS A 85 3.74 -12.26 -10.54
C LYS A 85 3.61 -11.10 -11.52
N THR A 86 2.70 -11.22 -12.47
CA THR A 86 2.43 -10.15 -13.43
C THR A 86 1.75 -8.99 -12.71
N PHE A 87 2.51 -7.92 -12.48
CA PHE A 87 1.97 -6.68 -11.94
C PHE A 87 1.16 -5.95 -13.00
N VAL A 88 -0.07 -5.63 -12.66
CA VAL A 88 -0.93 -4.75 -13.43
C VAL A 88 -0.68 -3.33 -12.94
N ASP A 89 -0.20 -2.47 -13.85
CA ASP A 89 -0.02 -1.05 -13.57
C ASP A 89 -1.38 -0.32 -13.56
N GLU A 90 -1.36 0.98 -13.25
CA GLU A 90 -2.60 1.76 -13.14
C GLU A 90 -3.41 1.78 -14.45
N HIS A 91 -2.73 1.82 -15.59
CA HIS A 91 -3.39 1.77 -16.90
C HIS A 91 -4.02 0.40 -17.17
N GLY A 92 -3.28 -0.68 -16.91
CA GLY A 92 -3.80 -2.04 -17.01
C GLY A 92 -5.00 -2.27 -16.09
N LYS A 93 -4.98 -1.69 -14.89
CA LYS A 93 -6.09 -1.74 -13.95
C LYS A 93 -7.31 -1.02 -14.51
N GLN A 94 -7.15 0.19 -15.04
CA GLN A 94 -8.23 0.93 -15.71
C GLN A 94 -8.82 0.14 -16.88
N MET A 95 -7.98 -0.51 -17.71
CA MET A 95 -8.42 -1.34 -18.82
C MET A 95 -9.21 -2.57 -18.35
N LEU A 96 -8.74 -3.26 -17.31
CA LEU A 96 -9.44 -4.39 -16.71
C LEU A 96 -10.76 -3.98 -16.09
N LEU A 97 -10.81 -2.84 -15.40
CA LEU A 97 -12.06 -2.31 -14.83
C LEU A 97 -13.03 -1.87 -15.92
N GLN A 98 -12.56 -1.25 -16.99
CA GLN A 98 -13.41 -0.91 -18.13
C GLN A 98 -14.01 -2.17 -18.76
N LYS A 99 -13.22 -3.24 -18.90
CA LYS A 99 -13.72 -4.54 -19.37
C LYS A 99 -14.75 -5.13 -18.41
N SER A 100 -14.47 -5.10 -17.10
CA SER A 100 -15.35 -5.60 -16.04
C SER A 100 -16.71 -4.90 -16.07
N ILE A 101 -16.71 -3.57 -16.15
CA ILE A 101 -17.92 -2.75 -16.22
C ILE A 101 -18.75 -3.11 -17.45
N ARG A 102 -18.12 -3.30 -18.62
CA ARG A 102 -18.82 -3.68 -19.86
C ARG A 102 -19.48 -5.06 -19.75
N GLU A 103 -18.80 -6.02 -19.11
CA GLU A 103 -19.31 -7.38 -18.91
C GLU A 103 -20.59 -7.38 -18.07
N VAL A 104 -20.60 -6.66 -16.96
CA VAL A 104 -21.75 -6.62 -16.03
C VAL A 104 -22.74 -5.50 -16.30
N GLN A 105 -22.50 -4.63 -17.30
CA GLN A 105 -23.27 -3.40 -17.51
C GLN A 105 -24.78 -3.65 -17.58
N LYS A 106 -25.19 -4.70 -18.29
CA LYS A 106 -26.61 -5.06 -18.44
C LYS A 106 -27.23 -5.52 -17.12
N GLU A 107 -26.45 -5.93 -16.14
CA GLU A 107 -26.93 -6.41 -14.84
C GLU A 107 -26.91 -5.34 -13.76
N LEU A 108 -26.33 -4.17 -14.06
CA LEU A 108 -26.34 -3.02 -13.16
C LEU A 108 -27.73 -2.40 -13.08
N SER A 109 -28.04 -1.87 -11.90
CA SER A 109 -29.31 -1.24 -11.57
C SER A 109 -29.17 0.29 -11.65
N VAL A 110 -28.46 0.88 -10.70
CA VAL A 110 -28.26 2.33 -10.54
C VAL A 110 -27.26 2.86 -11.55
N TYR A 111 -26.14 2.18 -11.74
CA TYR A 111 -25.01 2.67 -12.53
C TYR A 111 -25.06 2.28 -14.01
N ARG A 112 -26.06 1.52 -14.46
CA ARG A 112 -26.20 1.04 -15.85
C ARG A 112 -25.99 2.10 -16.93
N ARG A 113 -26.57 3.30 -16.74
CA ARG A 113 -26.47 4.43 -17.68
C ARG A 113 -25.15 5.19 -17.56
N SER A 114 -24.55 5.20 -16.38
CA SER A 114 -23.29 5.90 -16.09
C SER A 114 -22.07 5.06 -16.44
N ALA A 115 -22.20 3.73 -16.47
CA ALA A 115 -21.16 2.74 -16.76
C ALA A 115 -20.33 3.03 -18.03
N GLY A 116 -20.92 3.66 -19.04
CA GLY A 116 -20.23 4.01 -20.29
C GLY A 116 -19.43 5.32 -20.25
N LYS A 117 -19.51 6.10 -19.17
CA LYS A 117 -18.88 7.43 -19.06
C LYS A 117 -17.46 7.30 -18.50
N LEU A 118 -16.52 8.07 -19.05
CA LEU A 118 -15.12 8.07 -18.59
C LEU A 118 -15.00 8.44 -17.11
N GLY A 119 -15.68 9.51 -16.67
CA GLY A 119 -15.66 9.91 -15.26
C GLY A 119 -16.28 8.87 -14.31
N PHE A 120 -17.12 7.96 -14.79
CA PHE A 120 -17.59 6.85 -13.95
C PHE A 120 -16.48 5.82 -13.74
N LEU A 121 -15.72 5.48 -14.80
CA LEU A 121 -14.57 4.58 -14.71
C LEU A 121 -13.53 5.12 -13.72
N GLU A 122 -13.20 6.41 -13.80
CA GLU A 122 -12.23 7.04 -12.88
C GLU A 122 -12.68 6.94 -11.42
N ASN A 123 -13.96 7.27 -11.14
CA ASN A 123 -14.52 7.18 -9.80
C ASN A 123 -14.56 5.74 -9.28
N ILE A 124 -14.94 4.77 -10.12
CA ILE A 124 -14.96 3.36 -9.73
C ILE A 124 -13.55 2.80 -9.52
N CYS A 125 -12.58 3.19 -10.36
CA CYS A 125 -11.17 2.84 -10.14
C CYS A 125 -10.72 3.32 -8.76
N ALA A 126 -10.89 4.60 -8.45
CA ALA A 126 -10.49 5.18 -7.17
C ALA A 126 -11.20 4.50 -5.99
N PHE A 127 -12.51 4.27 -6.10
CA PHE A 127 -13.27 3.62 -5.04
C PHE A 127 -12.85 2.17 -4.81
N ILE A 128 -12.60 1.40 -5.88
CA ILE A 128 -12.10 0.03 -5.74
C ILE A 128 -10.68 0.03 -5.15
N SER A 129 -9.81 1.01 -5.50
CA SER A 129 -8.51 1.17 -4.82
C SER A 129 -8.69 1.35 -3.32
N GLU A 130 -9.60 2.23 -2.91
CA GLU A 130 -9.87 2.53 -1.50
C GLU A 130 -10.40 1.29 -0.74
N LEU A 131 -11.33 0.55 -1.36
CA LEU A 131 -11.83 -0.71 -0.81
C LEU A 131 -10.69 -1.71 -0.59
N LYS A 132 -9.84 -1.90 -1.61
CA LYS A 132 -8.70 -2.83 -1.52
C LYS A 132 -7.68 -2.43 -0.46
N GLN A 133 -7.32 -1.15 -0.40
CA GLN A 133 -6.39 -0.61 0.60
C GLN A 133 -6.95 -0.70 2.03
N SER A 134 -8.28 -0.69 2.16
CA SER A 134 -8.99 -0.91 3.42
C SER A 134 -9.27 -2.40 3.70
N GLU A 135 -8.72 -3.31 2.91
CA GLU A 135 -8.93 -4.76 2.97
C GLU A 135 -10.40 -5.21 2.83
N ILE A 136 -11.24 -4.41 2.17
CA ILE A 136 -12.65 -4.71 1.93
C ILE A 136 -12.78 -5.56 0.65
N THR A 137 -13.41 -6.73 0.81
CA THR A 137 -13.67 -7.71 -0.24
C THR A 137 -15.08 -7.55 -0.85
N PRO A 138 -15.35 -8.14 -2.04
CA PRO A 138 -16.71 -8.21 -2.57
C PRO A 138 -17.72 -8.87 -1.60
N GLU A 139 -17.26 -9.83 -0.79
CA GLU A 139 -18.07 -10.53 0.22
C GLU A 139 -18.45 -9.61 1.39
N ASP A 140 -17.54 -8.71 1.79
CA ASP A 140 -17.82 -7.69 2.81
C ASP A 140 -18.89 -6.69 2.32
N LEU A 141 -18.87 -6.34 1.02
CA LEU A 141 -19.90 -5.51 0.42
C LEU A 141 -21.27 -6.19 0.43
N GLU A 142 -21.35 -7.52 0.26
CA GLU A 142 -22.61 -8.27 0.36
C GLU A 142 -23.17 -8.25 1.79
N THR A 143 -22.30 -8.29 2.78
CA THR A 143 -22.69 -8.14 4.19
C THR A 143 -23.25 -6.73 4.43
N ALA A 144 -22.54 -5.70 3.94
CA ALA A 144 -23.00 -4.31 4.03
C ALA A 144 -24.33 -4.06 3.27
N GLU A 145 -24.53 -4.68 2.11
CA GLU A 145 -25.80 -4.66 1.37
C GLU A 145 -26.96 -5.15 2.24
N SER A 146 -26.73 -6.22 3.00
CA SER A 146 -27.72 -6.87 3.87
C SER A 146 -28.05 -6.02 5.10
N GLU A 147 -27.05 -5.40 5.72
CA GLU A 147 -27.23 -4.51 6.89
C GLU A 147 -27.97 -3.22 6.55
N VAL A 148 -27.74 -2.65 5.37
CA VAL A 148 -28.45 -1.44 4.90
C VAL A 148 -29.94 -1.71 4.72
N GLY A 149 -30.30 -2.95 4.35
CA GLY A 149 -31.66 -3.39 4.10
C GLY A 149 -32.14 -3.13 2.66
N GLU A 150 -33.04 -4.00 2.20
CA GLU A 150 -33.60 -3.97 0.85
C GLU A 150 -34.38 -2.67 0.56
N GLY A 151 -34.43 -2.29 -0.71
CA GLY A 151 -35.18 -1.12 -1.19
C GLY A 151 -34.49 0.23 -1.02
N ARG A 152 -33.38 0.32 -0.28
CA ARG A 152 -32.58 1.55 -0.16
C ARG A 152 -31.66 1.73 -1.37
N ILE A 153 -31.53 2.98 -1.85
CA ILE A 153 -30.65 3.33 -2.96
C ILE A 153 -29.18 2.96 -2.70
N LEU A 154 -28.74 3.05 -1.43
CA LEU A 154 -27.38 2.66 -1.04
C LEU A 154 -27.14 1.17 -1.26
N SER A 155 -28.09 0.30 -0.85
CA SER A 155 -27.99 -1.14 -1.07
C SER A 155 -27.87 -1.48 -2.57
N GLN A 156 -28.64 -0.80 -3.43
CA GLN A 156 -28.54 -0.98 -4.88
C GLN A 156 -27.19 -0.51 -5.47
N LYS A 157 -26.64 0.60 -4.96
CA LYS A 157 -25.30 1.08 -5.36
C LYS A 157 -24.21 0.10 -4.95
N LEU A 158 -24.26 -0.39 -3.71
CA LEU A 158 -23.31 -1.39 -3.21
C LEU A 158 -23.38 -2.67 -4.05
N LYS A 159 -24.58 -3.14 -4.39
CA LYS A 159 -24.80 -4.28 -5.28
C LYS A 159 -24.16 -4.09 -6.66
N ASP A 160 -24.32 -2.93 -7.27
CA ASP A 160 -23.68 -2.64 -8.55
C ASP A 160 -22.15 -2.60 -8.42
N ILE A 161 -21.61 -1.99 -7.36
CA ILE A 161 -20.17 -1.92 -7.09
C ILE A 161 -19.60 -3.33 -6.85
N ARG A 162 -20.28 -4.16 -6.04
CA ARG A 162 -19.91 -5.55 -5.78
C ARG A 162 -19.84 -6.35 -7.07
N LYS A 163 -20.80 -6.20 -7.99
CA LYS A 163 -20.76 -6.86 -9.31
C LYS A 163 -19.53 -6.45 -10.11
N ILE A 164 -19.25 -5.15 -10.18
CA ILE A 164 -18.07 -4.63 -10.91
C ILE A 164 -16.79 -5.14 -10.27
N TYR A 165 -16.68 -5.06 -8.94
CA TYR A 165 -15.50 -5.47 -8.19
C TYR A 165 -15.28 -6.98 -8.29
N GLY A 166 -16.33 -7.79 -8.18
CA GLY A 166 -16.25 -9.24 -8.39
C GLY A 166 -15.81 -9.62 -9.81
N ALA A 167 -16.35 -8.94 -10.82
CA ALA A 167 -15.92 -9.13 -12.22
C ALA A 167 -14.45 -8.73 -12.42
N TYR A 168 -14.01 -7.64 -11.78
CA TYR A 168 -12.61 -7.22 -11.79
C TYR A 168 -11.68 -8.23 -11.15
N THR A 169 -12.01 -8.70 -9.94
CA THR A 169 -11.21 -9.71 -9.22
C THR A 169 -11.14 -11.02 -10.02
N LYS A 170 -12.25 -11.44 -10.62
CA LYS A 170 -12.29 -12.62 -11.50
C LYS A 170 -11.42 -12.44 -12.74
N LEU A 171 -11.47 -11.27 -13.37
CA LEU A 171 -10.62 -10.97 -14.52
C LEU A 171 -9.16 -10.94 -14.10
N LEU A 172 -8.80 -10.21 -13.04
CA LEU A 172 -7.43 -10.12 -12.51
C LEU A 172 -6.85 -11.53 -12.30
N GLY A 173 -7.63 -12.43 -11.71
CA GLY A 173 -7.26 -13.82 -11.47
C GLY A 173 -6.20 -13.97 -10.38
N GLY A 174 -5.84 -15.21 -10.03
CA GLY A 174 -4.89 -15.48 -8.93
C GLY A 174 -3.41 -15.22 -9.27
N GLU A 175 -3.08 -15.19 -10.57
CA GLU A 175 -1.71 -15.08 -11.07
C GLU A 175 -1.22 -13.63 -11.20
N ARG A 176 -2.15 -12.67 -11.21
CA ARG A 176 -1.86 -11.24 -11.36
C ARG A 176 -2.20 -10.50 -10.08
N ILE A 177 -1.51 -9.39 -9.87
CA ILE A 177 -1.71 -8.49 -8.74
C ILE A 177 -1.68 -7.07 -9.27
N ASP A 178 -2.51 -6.20 -8.73
CA ASP A 178 -2.42 -4.76 -9.02
C ASP A 178 -1.62 -4.04 -7.93
N GLY A 179 -1.51 -2.71 -8.08
CA GLY A 179 -0.79 -1.86 -7.15
C GLY A 179 -1.31 -1.90 -5.70
N ASP A 180 -2.60 -2.16 -5.50
CA ASP A 180 -3.22 -2.10 -4.17
C ASP A 180 -2.99 -3.39 -3.36
N ASP A 181 -2.73 -4.52 -4.02
CA ASP A 181 -2.44 -5.80 -3.36
C ASP A 181 -1.00 -5.90 -2.85
N ARG A 182 -0.13 -4.95 -3.22
CA ARG A 182 1.32 -5.02 -2.98
C ARG A 182 1.67 -5.07 -1.50
N ALA A 183 1.01 -4.24 -0.69
CA ALA A 183 1.23 -4.22 0.76
C ALA A 183 0.81 -5.55 1.42
N LYS A 184 -0.33 -6.11 1.00
CA LYS A 184 -0.81 -7.41 1.48
C LYS A 184 0.15 -8.54 1.12
N LEU A 185 0.64 -8.54 -0.13
CA LEU A 185 1.66 -9.49 -0.56
C LEU A 185 2.94 -9.36 0.25
N LEU A 186 3.41 -8.14 0.50
CA LEU A 186 4.60 -7.89 1.31
C LEU A 186 4.44 -8.47 2.72
N CYS A 187 3.34 -8.15 3.41
CA CYS A 187 3.06 -8.65 4.75
C CYS A 187 3.10 -10.19 4.82
N ALA A 188 2.59 -10.88 3.79
CA ALA A 188 2.60 -12.34 3.71
C ALA A 188 4.01 -12.93 3.48
N GLN A 189 4.94 -12.17 2.89
CA GLN A 189 6.28 -12.64 2.55
C GLN A 189 7.37 -12.18 3.53
N ILE A 190 7.15 -11.10 4.29
CA ILE A 190 8.09 -10.62 5.33
C ILE A 190 8.60 -11.76 6.24
N PRO A 191 7.76 -12.69 6.75
CA PRO A 191 8.24 -13.75 7.63
C PRO A 191 9.22 -14.75 6.99
N LYS A 192 9.37 -14.73 5.66
CA LYS A 192 10.27 -15.64 4.92
C LYS A 192 11.56 -14.96 4.49
N SER A 193 11.72 -13.67 4.80
CA SER A 193 12.83 -12.84 4.33
C SER A 193 13.90 -12.72 5.40
N ASP A 194 15.10 -13.19 5.08
CA ASP A 194 16.29 -13.09 5.93
C ASP A 194 16.75 -11.64 6.06
N TYR A 195 16.32 -10.78 5.13
CA TYR A 195 16.59 -9.35 5.17
C TYR A 195 16.12 -8.71 6.47
N LEU A 196 14.97 -9.12 7.03
CA LEU A 196 14.41 -8.56 8.26
C LEU A 196 14.66 -9.42 9.52
N GLU A 197 15.00 -10.70 9.38
CA GLU A 197 15.14 -11.67 10.49
C GLU A 197 16.26 -11.36 11.50
N ARG A 198 17.21 -10.48 11.19
CA ARG A 198 18.37 -10.19 12.06
C ARG A 198 18.47 -8.72 12.50
N SER A 199 17.33 -8.10 12.78
CA SER A 199 17.21 -6.68 13.19
C SER A 199 17.15 -6.50 14.70
#